data_AF-A0A968GZV1-F1
#
_entry.id   AF-A0A968GZV1-F1
#
_cell.length_a   1.000
_cell.length_b   1.000
_cell.length_c   1.000
_cell.angle_alpha   90.00
_cell.angle_beta   90.00
_cell.angle_gamma   90.00
#
_symmetry.space_group_name_H-M   'P 1'
#
loop_
_entity.id
_entity.type
_entity.pdbx_description
1 polymer ?
#
loop_
_entity_poly.entity_id
_entity_poly.type
_entity_poly.pdbx_seq_one_letter_code
_entity_poly.pdbx_strand_id
1 'polypeptide(L)'
;MIRKRVSLAIAALLLGGAAGACGAISFSPPPHAPESFPEIVSQLGRFGGEAENWVAGDAGCSDPTLGPTAIRFDARGLDQPTPITMRIYIFRNRDAWERRRADVDRCVAEWAEDPASLEFVDRSPYVLAGPGPWGSEFEDAVRKALGEASGTGG
;
A
#
# COMPACT_ATOMS: atom_id res chain seq x y z
N MET A 1 -11.39 34.27 -60.85
CA MET A 1 -12.67 35.00 -60.63
C MET A 1 -13.82 34.02 -60.82
N ILE A 2 -14.76 33.95 -59.85
CA ILE A 2 -16.20 33.58 -59.98
C ILE A 2 -16.51 32.10 -60.33
N ARG A 3 -17.46 31.35 -59.73
CA ARG A 3 -18.37 31.43 -58.57
C ARG A 3 -18.94 30.02 -58.32
N LYS A 4 -19.30 29.77 -57.05
CA LYS A 4 -20.04 28.67 -56.41
C LYS A 4 -21.19 28.00 -57.19
N ARG A 5 -21.49 26.72 -56.86
CA ARG A 5 -22.80 26.14 -56.40
C ARG A 5 -22.63 24.62 -56.15
N VAL A 6 -22.67 24.13 -54.90
CA VAL A 6 -23.85 23.72 -54.09
C VAL A 6 -24.56 22.46 -54.62
N SER A 7 -24.45 21.34 -53.88
CA SER A 7 -25.51 20.36 -53.50
C SER A 7 -24.85 19.17 -52.78
N LEU A 8 -25.03 18.96 -51.47
CA LEU A 8 -26.14 18.28 -50.74
C LEU A 8 -26.01 16.75 -50.67
N ALA A 9 -25.83 16.23 -49.43
CA ALA A 9 -26.36 14.97 -48.86
C ALA A 9 -25.38 14.45 -47.77
N ILE A 10 -25.61 14.74 -46.48
CA ILE A 10 -26.42 13.97 -45.50
C ILE A 10 -25.67 12.75 -44.92
N ALA A 11 -25.26 12.94 -43.66
CA ALA A 11 -25.28 12.03 -42.52
C ALA A 11 -24.85 10.55 -42.71
N ALA A 12 -23.72 10.21 -42.09
CA ALA A 12 -23.56 8.94 -41.40
C ALA A 12 -23.02 9.23 -39.99
N LEU A 13 -23.88 9.04 -38.99
CA LEU A 13 -23.52 9.01 -37.57
C LEU A 13 -22.45 7.93 -37.37
N LEU A 14 -21.22 8.33 -37.03
CA LEU A 14 -20.25 7.43 -36.42
C LEU A 14 -20.47 7.41 -34.91
N LEU A 15 -21.36 6.52 -34.49
CA LEU A 15 -21.33 5.90 -33.18
C LEU A 15 -20.08 5.01 -33.13
N GLY A 16 -19.13 5.33 -32.26
CA GLY A 16 -17.91 4.54 -32.12
C GLY A 16 -17.13 4.86 -30.86
N GLY A 17 -17.45 4.14 -29.77
CA GLY A 17 -16.49 3.72 -28.77
C GLY A 17 -15.99 4.76 -27.77
N ALA A 18 -16.81 5.06 -26.75
CA ALA A 18 -16.26 5.33 -25.43
C ALA A 18 -15.82 3.97 -24.82
N ALA A 19 -14.72 3.41 -25.33
CA ALA A 19 -14.05 2.30 -24.67
C ALA A 19 -13.18 2.90 -23.56
N GLY A 20 -13.57 2.63 -22.32
CA GLY A 20 -12.95 3.18 -21.13
C GLY A 20 -11.44 3.01 -21.14
N ALA A 21 -10.75 4.10 -20.81
CA ALA A 21 -9.40 4.04 -20.31
C ALA A 21 -9.45 3.38 -18.91
N CYS A 22 -9.61 2.06 -18.86
CA CYS A 22 -9.05 1.26 -17.76
C CYS A 22 -7.54 1.27 -18.01
N GLY A 23 -6.89 2.38 -17.64
CA GLY A 23 -5.45 2.38 -17.47
C GLY A 23 -5.14 1.32 -16.43
N ALA A 24 -4.64 0.17 -16.88
CA ALA A 24 -3.99 -0.77 -15.99
C ALA A 24 -2.83 0.00 -15.38
N ILE A 25 -3.01 0.49 -14.16
CA ILE A 25 -1.91 1.01 -13.35
C ILE A 25 -1.05 -0.22 -13.09
N SER A 26 -0.04 -0.43 -13.93
CA SER A 26 0.97 -1.46 -13.75
C SER A 26 1.81 -1.07 -12.54
N PHE A 27 1.36 -1.47 -11.36
CA PHE A 27 2.21 -1.54 -10.19
C PHE A 27 3.13 -2.75 -10.36
N SER A 28 4.23 -2.57 -11.09
CA SER A 28 5.34 -3.52 -10.98
C SER A 28 5.90 -3.42 -9.56
N PRO A 29 5.89 -4.50 -8.76
CA PRO A 29 6.51 -4.47 -7.45
C PRO A 29 7.98 -4.04 -7.58
N PRO A 30 8.56 -3.34 -6.59
CA PRO A 30 9.99 -3.09 -6.54
C PRO A 30 10.72 -4.44 -6.58
N PRO A 31 11.95 -4.48 -7.12
CA PRO A 31 12.71 -5.73 -7.32
C PRO A 31 12.92 -6.60 -6.06
N HIS A 32 12.56 -6.12 -4.86
CA HIS A 32 12.77 -6.81 -3.58
C HIS A 32 11.56 -6.78 -2.63
N ALA A 33 10.38 -6.33 -3.07
CA ALA A 33 9.23 -6.36 -2.17
C ALA A 33 8.77 -7.81 -1.91
N PRO A 34 8.50 -8.19 -0.65
CA PRO A 34 7.79 -9.41 -0.34
C PRO A 34 6.56 -9.63 -1.23
N GLU A 35 6.35 -10.88 -1.66
CA GLU A 35 5.28 -11.26 -2.61
C GLU A 35 3.88 -10.84 -2.14
N SER A 36 3.65 -10.74 -0.81
CA SER A 36 2.36 -10.37 -0.25
C SER A 36 2.10 -8.87 -0.20
N PHE A 37 3.08 -8.00 -0.43
CA PHE A 37 2.88 -6.56 -0.29
C PHE A 37 1.90 -5.96 -1.32
N PRO A 38 1.98 -6.31 -2.62
CA PRO A 38 0.98 -5.85 -3.59
C PRO A 38 -0.46 -6.23 -3.21
N GLU A 39 -0.65 -7.41 -2.61
CA GLU A 39 -1.95 -7.83 -2.10
C GLU A 39 -2.42 -6.96 -0.94
N ILE A 40 -1.54 -6.67 0.03
CA ILE A 40 -1.85 -5.77 1.15
C ILE A 40 -2.25 -4.38 0.65
N VAL A 41 -1.52 -3.83 -0.33
CA VAL A 41 -1.84 -2.54 -0.95
C VAL A 41 -3.20 -2.60 -1.66
N SER A 42 -3.50 -3.70 -2.37
CA SER A 42 -4.81 -3.91 -2.98
C SER A 42 -5.93 -3.93 -1.94
N GLN A 43 -5.76 -4.65 -0.84
CA GLN A 43 -6.73 -4.71 0.24
C GLN A 43 -6.91 -3.35 0.92
N LEU A 44 -5.83 -2.61 1.18
CA LEU A 44 -5.90 -1.26 1.73
C LEU A 44 -6.71 -0.32 0.81
N GLY A 45 -6.47 -0.39 -0.50
CA GLY A 45 -7.24 0.29 -1.54
C GLY A 45 -8.73 -0.02 -1.49
N ARG A 46 -9.09 -1.30 -1.31
CA ARG A 46 -10.50 -1.73 -1.17
C ARG A 46 -11.19 -1.14 0.06
N PHE A 47 -10.43 -0.81 1.11
CA PHE A 47 -10.94 -0.20 2.33
C PHE A 47 -10.77 1.33 2.39
N GLY A 48 -10.40 1.98 1.28
CA GLY A 48 -10.33 3.44 1.17
C GLY A 48 -9.02 4.07 1.62
N GLY A 49 -7.99 3.25 1.89
CA GLY A 49 -6.62 3.70 2.08
C GLY A 49 -5.80 3.63 0.78
N GLU A 50 -4.64 4.26 0.78
CA GLU A 50 -3.70 4.24 -0.33
C GLU A 50 -2.28 4.06 0.22
N ALA A 51 -1.41 3.43 -0.57
CA ALA A 51 0.01 3.29 -0.27
C ALA A 51 0.85 3.73 -1.48
N GLU A 52 1.88 4.51 -1.24
CA GLU A 52 2.78 5.06 -2.26
C GLU A 52 4.23 5.12 -1.78
N ASN A 53 5.15 5.51 -2.67
CA ASN A 53 6.58 5.73 -2.37
C ASN A 53 7.27 4.57 -1.65
N TRP A 54 6.85 3.34 -1.91
CA TRP A 54 7.34 2.21 -1.16
C TRP A 54 8.79 1.84 -1.52
N VAL A 55 9.56 1.40 -0.53
CA VAL A 55 10.96 1.00 -0.63
C VAL A 55 11.13 -0.33 0.09
N ALA A 56 11.33 -1.39 -0.69
CA ALA A 56 11.66 -2.70 -0.15
C ALA A 56 13.09 -2.73 0.38
N GLY A 57 13.32 -3.47 1.47
CA GLY A 57 14.63 -3.54 2.13
C GLY A 57 14.84 -2.51 3.24
N ASP A 58 13.95 -1.50 3.35
CA ASP A 58 14.07 -0.43 4.34
C ASP A 58 13.42 -0.83 5.67
N ALA A 59 14.21 -1.50 6.51
CA ALA A 59 13.82 -1.86 7.88
C ALA A 59 13.90 -0.68 8.86
N GLY A 60 14.59 0.40 8.50
CA GLY A 60 14.85 1.55 9.38
C GLY A 60 15.89 1.30 10.49
N CYS A 61 16.45 0.09 10.61
CA CYS A 61 17.43 -0.26 11.64
C CYS A 61 18.68 -0.92 11.06
N SER A 62 19.67 -1.12 11.91
CA SER A 62 20.95 -1.75 11.57
C SER A 62 20.92 -3.28 11.45
N ASP A 63 19.82 -3.95 11.85
CA ASP A 63 19.69 -5.41 11.73
C ASP A 63 19.54 -5.84 10.26
N PRO A 64 20.58 -6.46 9.65
CA PRO A 64 20.53 -6.84 8.24
C PRO A 64 19.55 -7.98 7.97
N THR A 65 19.11 -8.70 9.01
CA THR A 65 18.20 -9.83 8.87
C THR A 65 16.73 -9.41 8.75
N LEU A 66 16.39 -8.16 9.09
CA LEU A 66 15.04 -7.61 8.92
C LEU A 66 14.82 -6.93 7.55
N GLY A 67 15.89 -6.43 6.92
CA GLY A 67 15.82 -5.80 5.59
C GLY A 67 14.98 -6.59 4.57
N PRO A 68 15.25 -7.89 4.35
CA PRO A 68 14.49 -8.71 3.40
C PRO A 68 12.99 -8.86 3.71
N THR A 69 12.57 -8.58 4.94
CA THR A 69 11.17 -8.66 5.38
C THR A 69 10.46 -7.31 5.33
N ALA A 70 11.22 -6.21 5.21
CA ALA A 70 10.73 -4.88 5.47
C ALA A 70 10.42 -4.09 4.21
N ILE A 71 9.35 -3.30 4.27
CA ILE A 71 9.01 -2.30 3.27
C ILE A 71 8.63 -1.01 3.99
N ARG A 72 9.30 0.10 3.67
CA ARG A 72 8.87 1.45 4.02
C ARG A 72 7.91 1.95 2.96
N PHE A 73 6.85 2.66 3.33
CA PHE A 73 5.91 3.27 2.39
C PHE A 73 5.17 4.43 3.04
N ASP A 74 4.59 5.31 2.23
CA ASP A 74 3.71 6.36 2.71
C ASP A 74 2.27 5.89 2.55
N ALA A 75 1.42 6.12 3.56
CA ALA A 75 0.02 5.74 3.53
C ALA A 75 -0.89 6.88 3.97
N ARG A 76 -2.07 6.94 3.34
CA ARG A 76 -3.10 7.96 3.58
C ARG A 76 -4.48 7.40 3.24
N GLY A 77 -5.53 8.17 3.52
CA GLY A 77 -6.90 7.86 3.13
C GLY A 77 -7.88 8.02 4.29
N LEU A 78 -9.17 8.03 4.00
CA LEU A 78 -10.23 8.23 4.99
C LEU A 78 -9.98 9.48 5.85
N ASP A 79 -9.96 9.34 7.17
CA ASP A 79 -9.66 10.38 8.16
C ASP A 79 -8.16 10.63 8.38
N GLN A 80 -7.30 10.06 7.52
CA GLN A 80 -5.84 10.30 7.46
C GLN A 80 -5.47 11.04 6.15
N PRO A 81 -5.74 12.36 6.03
CA PRO A 81 -5.52 13.11 4.79
C PRO A 81 -4.04 13.39 4.51
N THR A 82 -3.21 13.48 5.55
CA THR A 82 -1.76 13.68 5.45
C THR A 82 -1.07 12.32 5.42
N PRO A 83 -0.24 12.03 4.40
CA PRO A 83 0.51 10.78 4.34
C PRO A 83 1.40 10.60 5.58
N ILE A 84 1.39 9.39 6.12
CA ILE A 84 2.30 8.95 7.18
C ILE A 84 3.24 7.88 6.64
N THR A 85 4.52 7.99 6.96
CA THR A 85 5.51 6.99 6.59
C THR A 85 5.43 5.82 7.57
N MET A 86 5.10 4.64 7.05
CA MET A 86 4.97 3.40 7.79
C MET A 86 5.99 2.36 7.32
N ARG A 87 6.20 1.34 8.15
CA ARG A 87 6.98 0.15 7.80
C ARG A 87 6.20 -1.10 8.11
N ILE A 88 6.14 -2.01 7.14
CA ILE A 88 5.62 -3.35 7.34
C ILE A 88 6.77 -4.35 7.31
N TYR A 89 6.76 -5.29 8.26
CA TYR A 89 7.62 -6.46 8.31
C TYR A 89 6.78 -7.69 7.99
N ILE A 90 7.11 -8.35 6.89
CA ILE A 90 6.39 -9.47 6.32
C ILE A 90 7.23 -10.74 6.52
N PHE A 91 6.75 -11.63 7.38
CA PHE A 91 7.40 -12.89 7.65
C PHE A 91 6.82 -14.02 6.80
N ARG A 92 7.58 -15.10 6.67
CA ARG A 92 7.17 -16.27 5.88
C ARG A 92 5.93 -16.97 6.44
N ASN A 93 5.78 -17.00 7.75
CA ASN A 93 4.71 -17.69 8.46
C ASN A 93 4.63 -17.22 9.92
N ARG A 94 3.62 -17.72 10.63
CA ARG A 94 3.40 -17.46 12.06
C ARG A 94 4.62 -17.77 12.91
N ASP A 95 5.24 -18.94 12.75
CA ASP A 95 6.39 -19.32 13.57
C ASP A 95 7.57 -18.35 13.42
N ALA A 96 7.81 -17.84 12.21
CA ALA A 96 8.84 -16.85 11.95
C ALA A 96 8.44 -15.49 12.55
N TRP A 97 7.18 -15.09 12.43
CA TRP A 97 6.64 -13.89 13.06
C TRP A 97 6.80 -13.93 14.58
N GLU A 98 6.40 -15.02 15.26
CA GLU A 98 6.50 -15.18 16.71
C GLU A 98 7.97 -15.08 17.19
N ARG A 99 8.90 -15.72 16.47
CA ARG A 99 10.32 -15.69 16.79
C ARG A 99 10.96 -14.31 16.60
N ARG A 100 10.47 -13.53 15.64
CA ARG A 100 11.09 -12.27 15.19
C ARG A 100 10.36 -11.03 15.72
N ARG A 101 9.22 -11.18 16.39
CA ARG A 101 8.41 -10.03 16.83
C ARG A 101 9.19 -9.06 17.72
N ALA A 102 9.95 -9.58 18.69
CA ALA A 102 10.77 -8.75 19.56
C ALA A 102 11.94 -8.07 18.82
N ASP A 103 12.37 -8.62 17.69
CA ASP A 103 13.41 -8.01 16.84
C ASP A 103 12.85 -6.77 16.13
N VAL A 104 11.57 -6.80 15.76
CA VAL A 104 10.87 -5.64 15.20
C VAL A 104 10.77 -4.51 16.23
N ASP A 105 10.45 -4.78 17.50
CA ASP A 105 10.40 -3.73 18.53
C ASP A 105 11.74 -3.00 18.68
N ARG A 106 12.83 -3.77 18.71
CA ARG A 106 14.20 -3.21 18.78
C ARG A 106 14.52 -2.39 17.55
N CYS A 107 14.17 -2.89 16.36
CA CYS A 107 14.36 -2.19 15.10
C CYS A 107 13.58 -0.88 15.05
N VAL A 108 12.33 -0.90 15.52
CA VAL A 108 11.45 0.26 15.55
C VAL A 108 12.00 1.35 16.47
N ALA A 109 12.55 0.98 17.63
CA ALA A 109 13.19 1.93 18.53
C ALA A 109 14.42 2.65 17.93
N GLU A 110 15.04 2.13 16.85
CA GLU A 110 16.16 2.79 16.17
C GLU A 110 15.71 3.92 15.22
N TRP A 111 14.53 3.82 14.62
CA TRP A 111 14.04 4.82 13.65
C TRP A 111 12.91 5.70 14.16
N ALA A 112 12.28 5.35 15.28
CA ALA A 112 11.21 6.13 15.86
C ALA A 112 11.72 7.48 16.36
N GLU A 113 11.19 8.59 15.81
CA GLU A 113 11.49 9.93 16.31
C GLU A 113 10.88 10.14 17.71
N ASP A 114 9.63 9.71 17.90
CA ASP A 114 8.95 9.65 19.19
C ASP A 114 8.36 8.24 19.41
N PRO A 115 9.05 7.37 20.17
CA PRO A 115 8.59 6.02 20.45
C PRO A 115 7.22 5.95 21.15
N ALA A 116 6.81 6.98 21.89
CA ALA A 116 5.53 6.99 22.59
C ALA A 116 4.34 7.29 21.66
N SER A 117 4.61 7.88 20.49
CA SER A 117 3.61 8.18 19.46
C SER A 117 3.35 7.01 18.51
N LEU A 118 4.17 5.96 18.57
CA LEU A 118 4.07 4.87 17.61
C LEU A 118 2.83 4.02 17.82
N GLU A 119 2.21 3.67 16.70
CA GLU A 119 1.16 2.68 16.65
C GLU A 119 1.64 1.42 15.92
N PHE A 120 1.09 0.29 16.35
CA PHE A 120 1.38 -1.02 15.81
C PHE A 120 0.10 -1.75 15.43
N VAL A 121 0.16 -2.45 14.31
CA VAL A 121 -0.81 -3.51 13.98
C VAL A 121 -0.07 -4.83 13.86
N ASP A 122 -0.26 -5.65 14.89
CA ASP A 122 0.27 -7.00 14.97
C ASP A 122 -0.74 -7.99 14.41
N ARG A 123 -0.42 -8.60 13.27
CA ARG A 123 -1.24 -9.62 12.64
C ARG A 123 -0.37 -10.59 11.84
N SER A 124 -0.15 -11.78 12.39
CA SER A 124 0.58 -12.87 11.72
C SER A 124 0.18 -13.02 10.24
N PRO A 125 1.14 -13.07 9.29
CA PRO A 125 2.60 -13.02 9.48
C PRO A 125 3.20 -11.60 9.36
N TYR A 126 2.42 -10.56 9.65
CA TYR A 126 2.77 -9.15 9.49
C TYR A 126 2.93 -8.40 10.81
N VAL A 127 3.87 -7.45 10.82
CA VAL A 127 3.93 -6.38 11.82
C VAL A 127 3.96 -5.07 11.06
N LEU A 128 2.98 -4.20 11.30
CA LEU A 128 2.98 -2.85 10.74
C LEU A 128 3.25 -1.85 11.87
N ALA A 129 4.10 -0.87 11.62
CA ALA A 129 4.40 0.21 12.55
C ALA A 129 4.48 1.56 11.82
N GLY A 130 4.05 2.63 12.50
CA GLY A 130 4.13 3.99 12.00
C GLY A 130 3.83 5.03 13.08
N PRO A 131 4.21 6.31 12.87
CA PRO A 131 3.85 7.39 13.77
C PRO A 131 2.34 7.57 13.85
N GLY A 132 1.82 7.68 15.07
CA GLY A 132 0.43 8.01 15.36
C GLY A 132 0.25 9.41 15.95
N PRO A 133 -0.97 9.76 16.41
CA PRO A 133 -2.15 8.92 16.35
C PRO A 133 -2.68 8.76 14.94
N TRP A 134 -3.19 7.57 14.60
CA TRP A 134 -3.87 7.36 13.32
C TRP A 134 -5.32 7.81 13.40
N GLY A 135 -5.86 8.26 12.25
CA GLY A 135 -7.30 8.37 12.09
C GLY A 135 -7.98 7.02 12.36
N SER A 136 -9.07 7.02 13.12
CA SER A 136 -9.79 5.80 13.51
C SER A 136 -10.31 4.99 12.32
N GLU A 137 -10.81 5.65 11.26
CA GLU A 137 -11.30 4.96 10.08
C GLU A 137 -10.12 4.37 9.28
N PHE A 138 -9.03 5.12 9.17
CA PHE A 138 -7.78 4.65 8.57
C PHE A 138 -7.18 3.45 9.31
N GLU A 139 -7.09 3.50 10.64
CA GLU A 139 -6.62 2.38 11.47
C GLU A 139 -7.48 1.12 11.25
N ASP A 140 -8.81 1.27 11.24
CA ASP A 140 -9.75 0.19 10.94
C ASP A 140 -9.53 -0.40 9.55
N ALA A 141 -9.32 0.45 8.53
CA ALA A 141 -9.02 0.02 7.17
C ALA A 141 -7.71 -0.77 7.09
N VAL A 142 -6.67 -0.31 7.77
CA VAL A 142 -5.38 -1.00 7.87
C VAL A 142 -5.54 -2.37 8.54
N ARG A 143 -6.24 -2.45 9.67
CA ARG A 143 -6.49 -3.71 10.39
C ARG A 143 -7.28 -4.70 9.53
N LYS A 144 -8.28 -4.24 8.77
CA LYS A 144 -9.04 -5.07 7.81
C LYS A 144 -8.17 -5.53 6.65
N ALA A 145 -7.37 -4.64 6.07
CA ALA A 145 -6.49 -4.96 4.93
C ALA A 145 -5.49 -6.06 5.28
N LEU A 146 -4.81 -5.93 6.43
CA LEU A 146 -3.91 -6.96 6.93
C LEU A 146 -4.66 -8.25 7.29
N GLY A 147 -5.92 -8.14 7.71
CA GLY A 147 -6.78 -9.28 7.98
C GLY A 147 -7.09 -10.13 6.76
N GLU A 148 -7.56 -9.51 5.69
CA GLU A 148 -7.81 -10.19 4.43
C GLU A 148 -6.52 -10.77 3.85
N ALA A 149 -5.41 -10.04 3.92
CA ALA A 149 -4.11 -10.50 3.42
C ALA A 149 -3.56 -11.70 4.21
N SER A 150 -3.80 -11.78 5.52
CA SER A 150 -3.32 -12.90 6.37
C SER A 150 -4.08 -14.22 6.11
N GLY A 151 -5.25 -14.16 5.47
CA GLY A 151 -6.13 -15.32 5.32
C GLY A 151 -6.61 -15.90 6.65
N THR A 152 -7.09 -17.15 6.63
CA THR A 152 -7.57 -17.87 7.82
C THR A 152 -6.47 -18.53 8.65
N GLY A 153 -5.21 -18.40 8.24
CA GLY A 153 -4.06 -19.16 8.80
C GLY A 153 -3.17 -18.38 9.77
N GLY A 154 -3.63 -17.23 10.28
CA GLY A 154 -2.91 -16.39 11.23
C GLY A 154 -2.55 -17.10 12.52
#